data_AF-A0A9J6FCG2-F1
#
_entry.id   AF-A0A9J6FCG2-F1
#
_cell.length_a   1.000
_cell.length_b   1.000
_cell.length_c   1.000
_cell.angle_alpha   90.00
_cell.angle_beta   90.00
_cell.angle_gamma   90.00
#
_symmetry.space_group_name_H-M   'P 1'
#
loop_
_entity.id
_entity.type
_entity.pdbx_description
1 polymer ?
#
loop_
_entity_poly.entity_id
_entity_poly.type
_entity_poly.pdbx_seq_one_letter_code
_entity_poly.pdbx_strand_id
1 'polypeptide(L)'
;MMDETEPNELPGEQPGKPLVNASTLDRRLRKTGGRCSKELVNIYCRSMWDLATHANNAAFLIRCRAIRIVPRPYRVECDAIKNTRHVDRILDECSYRLMLADLDYNRLRKVQLSRLLERLHEQLKAILPLEELSSVEVMAKTIYENIFVATRNKQRGLFAELLKEYKLAPRKYED
;
A
#
# COMPACT_ATOMS: atom_id res chain seq x y z
N MET A 1 -20.41 44.79 -43.75
CA MET A 1 -20.67 44.61 -42.31
C MET A 1 -20.08 43.26 -41.96
N MET A 2 -18.78 43.22 -41.63
CA MET A 2 -18.24 43.40 -40.26
C MET A 2 -18.69 42.20 -39.41
N ASP A 3 -17.87 41.15 -39.33
CA ASP A 3 -16.67 41.04 -38.49
C ASP A 3 -17.06 41.05 -37.02
N GLU A 4 -17.04 39.88 -36.38
CA GLU A 4 -16.44 39.70 -35.06
C GLU A 4 -15.89 38.27 -34.97
N THR A 5 -14.56 38.25 -34.84
CA THR A 5 -13.69 37.09 -34.71
C THR A 5 -13.20 37.07 -33.25
N GLU A 6 -12.99 35.87 -32.69
CA GLU A 6 -12.19 35.53 -31.48
C GLU A 6 -12.79 35.82 -30.08
N PRO A 7 -12.28 35.19 -28.99
CA PRO A 7 -11.09 34.30 -28.88
C PRO A 7 -11.39 32.91 -28.28
N ASN A 8 -10.74 31.82 -28.70
CA ASN A 8 -9.36 31.42 -28.40
C ASN A 8 -9.11 31.21 -26.89
N GLU A 9 -9.66 30.13 -26.35
CA GLU A 9 -9.29 29.63 -25.01
C GLU A 9 -7.97 28.86 -25.10
N LEU A 10 -6.95 29.46 -24.47
CA LEU A 10 -5.61 28.92 -24.29
C LEU A 10 -5.62 27.56 -23.57
N PRO A 11 -4.62 26.71 -23.82
CA PRO A 11 -4.54 25.38 -23.25
C PRO A 11 -4.34 25.48 -21.73
N GLY A 12 -5.25 24.86 -20.97
CA GLY A 12 -5.10 24.69 -19.53
C GLY A 12 -3.74 24.06 -19.20
N GLU A 13 -2.97 24.79 -18.40
CA GLU A 13 -1.71 24.35 -17.81
C GLU A 13 -1.90 22.97 -17.15
N GLN A 14 -1.16 21.97 -17.65
CA GLN A 14 -1.05 20.69 -16.98
C GLN A 14 -0.35 20.91 -15.63
N PRO A 15 -0.88 20.38 -14.51
CA PRO A 15 -0.21 20.50 -13.23
C PRO A 15 1.15 19.79 -13.32
N GLY A 16 2.19 20.54 -13.00
CA GLY A 16 3.59 20.19 -13.18
C GLY A 16 3.93 18.77 -12.76
N LYS A 17 4.32 17.96 -13.76
CA LYS A 17 5.03 16.70 -13.54
C LYS A 17 6.40 17.02 -12.89
N PRO A 18 6.77 16.44 -11.75
CA PRO A 18 8.18 16.18 -11.50
C PRO A 18 8.53 14.91 -12.27
N LEU A 19 8.67 15.01 -13.60
CA LEU A 19 9.07 13.87 -14.42
C LEU A 19 10.58 13.70 -14.32
N VAL A 20 11.06 13.23 -13.16
CA VAL A 20 12.26 12.41 -13.19
C VAL A 20 11.88 11.18 -14.00
N ASN A 21 12.11 11.25 -15.32
CA ASN A 21 11.86 10.16 -16.23
C ASN A 21 12.62 8.94 -15.69
N ALA A 22 11.90 7.89 -15.29
CA ALA A 22 12.51 6.69 -14.71
C ALA A 22 13.67 6.18 -15.57
N SER A 23 13.53 6.28 -16.91
CA SER A 23 14.57 5.98 -17.91
C SER A 23 15.82 6.87 -17.83
N THR A 24 15.68 8.16 -17.52
CA THR A 24 16.80 9.09 -17.34
C THR A 24 17.51 8.88 -16.01
N LEU A 25 16.77 8.51 -14.94
CA LEU A 25 17.38 8.12 -13.67
C LEU A 25 18.10 6.78 -13.82
N ASP A 26 17.50 5.82 -14.52
CA ASP A 26 18.10 4.51 -14.80
C ASP A 26 19.39 4.60 -15.61
N ARG A 27 19.48 5.59 -16.51
CA ARG A 27 20.69 5.88 -17.29
C ARG A 27 21.76 6.53 -16.42
N ARG A 28 21.36 7.45 -15.52
CA ARG A 28 22.26 8.13 -14.57
C ARG A 28 22.83 7.16 -13.54
N LEU A 29 21.99 6.37 -12.87
CA LEU A 29 22.40 5.36 -11.88
C LEU A 29 23.42 4.36 -12.46
N ARG A 30 23.25 3.96 -13.73
CA ARG A 30 24.21 3.09 -14.43
C ARG A 30 25.55 3.77 -14.73
N LYS A 31 25.55 5.09 -14.95
CA LYS A 31 26.72 5.89 -15.32
C LYS A 31 27.51 6.35 -14.09
N THR A 32 26.82 6.71 -13.00
CA THR A 32 27.41 7.31 -11.79
C THR A 32 27.83 6.25 -10.76
N GLY A 33 27.00 5.23 -10.54
CA GLY A 33 27.15 4.29 -9.42
C GLY A 33 27.22 2.80 -9.79
N GLY A 34 27.23 2.47 -11.10
CA GLY A 34 27.32 1.09 -11.58
C GLY A 34 26.14 0.18 -11.20
N ARG A 35 26.33 -1.15 -11.31
CA ARG A 35 25.27 -2.16 -11.12
C ARG A 35 24.75 -2.23 -9.67
N CYS A 36 25.65 -2.06 -8.68
CA CYS A 36 25.32 -2.14 -7.26
C CYS A 36 24.36 -1.02 -6.80
N SER A 37 24.55 0.21 -7.29
CA SER A 37 23.68 1.34 -6.93
C SER A 37 22.25 1.15 -7.43
N LYS A 38 22.09 0.64 -8.65
CA LYS A 38 20.78 0.31 -9.22
C LYS A 38 20.07 -0.78 -8.42
N GLU A 39 20.79 -1.81 -8.00
CA GLU A 39 20.23 -2.89 -7.21
C GLU A 39 19.75 -2.41 -5.84
N LEU A 40 20.53 -1.56 -5.19
CA LEU A 40 20.15 -0.95 -3.91
C LEU A 40 18.89 -0.08 -4.04
N VAL A 41 18.79 0.74 -5.10
CA VAL A 41 17.57 1.52 -5.40
C VAL A 41 16.37 0.61 -5.62
N ASN A 42 16.53 -0.50 -6.35
CA ASN A 42 15.43 -1.45 -6.55
C ASN A 42 14.97 -2.09 -5.25
N ILE A 43 15.90 -2.48 -4.37
CA ILE A 43 15.58 -3.04 -3.04
C ILE A 43 14.85 -1.99 -2.20
N TYR A 44 15.29 -0.73 -2.23
CA TYR A 44 14.64 0.37 -1.53
C TYR A 44 13.19 0.60 -2.01
N CYS A 45 12.99 0.72 -3.33
CA CYS A 45 11.66 0.90 -3.91
C CYS A 45 10.73 -0.30 -3.65
N ARG A 46 11.25 -1.53 -3.71
CA ARG A 46 10.48 -2.74 -3.32
C ARG A 46 10.11 -2.73 -1.84
N SER A 47 11.03 -2.32 -0.97
CA SER A 47 10.76 -2.21 0.47
C SER A 47 9.70 -1.16 0.78
N MET A 48 9.64 -0.06 0.01
CA MET A 48 8.56 0.94 0.09
C MET A 48 7.21 0.38 -0.35
N TRP A 49 7.19 -0.42 -1.43
CA TRP A 49 5.99 -1.13 -1.86
C TRP A 49 5.49 -2.08 -0.76
N ASP A 50 6.38 -2.90 -0.20
CA ASP A 50 6.04 -3.86 0.87
C ASP A 50 5.50 -3.11 2.10
N LEU A 51 6.13 -1.99 2.47
CA LEU A 51 5.69 -1.18 3.61
C LEU A 51 4.26 -0.67 3.40
N ALA A 52 3.94 -0.16 2.21
CA ALA A 52 2.59 0.31 1.88
C ALA A 52 1.55 -0.81 1.99
N THR A 53 1.89 -2.01 1.50
CA THR A 53 1.03 -3.20 1.55
C THR A 53 0.77 -3.62 3.00
N HIS A 54 1.82 -3.82 3.80
CA HIS A 54 1.68 -4.26 5.18
C HIS A 54 1.00 -3.22 6.07
N ALA A 55 1.25 -1.92 5.85
CA ALA A 55 0.56 -0.84 6.55
C ALA A 55 -0.95 -0.85 6.29
N ASN A 56 -1.37 -1.03 5.02
CA ASN A 56 -2.78 -1.13 4.67
C ASN A 56 -3.43 -2.39 5.22
N ASN A 57 -2.79 -3.55 5.06
CA ASN A 57 -3.29 -4.81 5.59
C ASN A 57 -3.51 -4.73 7.11
N ALA A 58 -2.55 -4.19 7.85
CA ALA A 58 -2.71 -3.97 9.28
C ALA A 58 -3.89 -3.04 9.59
N ALA A 59 -4.03 -1.91 8.87
CA ALA A 59 -5.13 -0.96 9.08
C ALA A 59 -6.51 -1.57 8.74
N PHE A 60 -6.59 -2.40 7.70
CA PHE A 60 -7.82 -3.13 7.36
C PHE A 60 -8.19 -4.15 8.44
N LEU A 61 -7.25 -4.97 8.88
CA LEU A 61 -7.50 -5.98 9.90
C LEU A 61 -7.81 -5.37 11.28
N ILE A 62 -7.23 -4.21 11.61
CA ILE A 62 -7.61 -3.44 12.81
C ILE A 62 -9.09 -3.02 12.74
N ARG A 63 -9.55 -2.52 11.59
CA ARG A 63 -10.96 -2.15 11.41
C ARG A 63 -11.87 -3.37 11.54
N CYS A 64 -11.52 -4.50 10.93
CA CYS A 64 -12.26 -5.75 11.08
C CYS A 64 -12.32 -6.22 12.55
N ARG A 65 -11.19 -6.18 13.26
CA ARG A 65 -11.09 -6.51 14.68
C ARG A 65 -12.00 -5.62 15.54
N ALA A 66 -12.02 -4.31 15.29
CA ALA A 66 -12.78 -3.34 16.08
C ALA A 66 -14.29 -3.68 16.12
N ILE A 67 -14.82 -4.23 15.03
CA ILE A 67 -16.22 -4.61 14.90
C ILE A 67 -16.46 -6.14 14.91
N ARG A 68 -15.42 -6.92 15.26
CA ARG A 68 -15.46 -8.39 15.36
C ARG A 68 -15.94 -9.08 14.08
N ILE A 69 -15.56 -8.55 12.92
CA ILE A 69 -15.79 -9.19 11.62
C ILE A 69 -14.55 -9.97 11.22
N VAL A 70 -14.75 -11.16 10.62
CA VAL A 70 -13.69 -11.95 10.00
C VAL A 70 -13.78 -11.83 8.48
N PRO A 71 -12.76 -11.28 7.80
CA PRO A 71 -12.71 -11.25 6.34
C PRO A 71 -12.71 -12.67 5.75
N ARG A 72 -13.33 -12.82 4.57
CA ARG A 72 -13.48 -14.12 3.88
C ARG A 72 -12.19 -14.94 3.76
N PRO A 73 -11.00 -14.37 3.45
CA PRO A 73 -9.77 -15.16 3.34
C PRO A 73 -9.32 -15.87 4.62
N TYR A 74 -9.83 -15.47 5.79
CA TYR A 74 -9.48 -16.09 7.07
C TYR A 74 -10.53 -17.08 7.57
N ARG A 75 -11.64 -17.24 6.85
CA ARG A 75 -12.71 -18.15 7.25
C ARG A 75 -12.27 -19.59 7.03
N VAL A 76 -12.30 -20.36 8.10
CA VAL A 76 -12.04 -21.78 8.09
C VAL A 76 -13.38 -22.48 7.94
N GLU A 77 -13.56 -23.17 6.83
CA GLU A 77 -14.76 -23.95 6.52
C GLU A 77 -14.36 -25.42 6.35
N CYS A 78 -15.21 -26.35 6.80
CA CYS A 78 -14.94 -27.77 6.67
C CYS A 78 -16.23 -28.53 6.35
N ASP A 79 -16.50 -28.71 5.06
CA ASP A 79 -17.73 -29.33 4.55
C ASP A 79 -17.89 -30.80 4.96
N ALA A 80 -16.78 -31.46 5.31
CA ALA A 80 -16.75 -32.87 5.67
C ALA A 80 -17.19 -33.16 7.11
N ILE A 81 -17.33 -32.14 7.96
CA ILE A 81 -17.70 -32.31 9.37
C ILE A 81 -19.20 -32.03 9.54
N LYS A 82 -19.84 -32.77 10.46
CA LYS A 82 -21.22 -32.48 10.88
C LYS A 82 -21.26 -31.04 11.44
N ASN A 83 -21.87 -30.12 10.68
CA ASN A 83 -22.09 -28.70 11.03
C ASN A 83 -23.03 -28.57 12.23
N THR A 84 -22.52 -28.93 13.40
CA THR A 84 -23.16 -28.66 14.68
C THR A 84 -22.75 -27.27 15.13
N ARG A 85 -23.62 -26.60 15.89
CA ARG A 85 -23.32 -25.29 16.49
C ARG A 85 -22.00 -25.26 17.28
N HIS A 86 -21.58 -26.40 17.83
CA HIS A 86 -20.31 -26.50 18.55
C HIS A 86 -19.11 -26.44 17.60
N VAL A 87 -19.16 -27.18 16.49
CA VAL A 87 -18.12 -27.16 15.45
C VAL A 87 -18.04 -25.77 14.82
N ASP A 88 -19.18 -25.16 14.47
CA ASP A 88 -19.21 -23.82 13.87
C ASP A 88 -18.51 -22.79 14.76
N ARG A 89 -18.76 -22.84 16.07
CA ARG A 89 -18.09 -21.94 17.04
C ARG A 89 -16.57 -22.13 17.07
N ILE A 90 -16.10 -23.38 16.99
CA ILE A 90 -14.66 -23.67 16.96
C ILE A 90 -14.04 -23.14 15.66
N LEU A 91 -14.72 -23.34 14.53
CA LEU A 91 -14.28 -22.81 13.23
C LEU A 91 -14.23 -21.28 13.22
N ASP A 92 -15.24 -20.62 13.78
CA ASP A 92 -15.27 -19.16 13.95
C ASP A 92 -14.10 -18.66 14.81
N GLU A 93 -13.82 -19.33 15.94
CA GLU A 93 -12.70 -19.00 16.82
C GLU A 93 -11.35 -19.16 16.11
N CYS A 94 -11.15 -20.27 15.40
CA CYS A 94 -9.96 -20.50 14.58
C CYS A 94 -9.79 -19.43 13.50
N SER A 95 -10.87 -19.09 12.81
CA SER A 95 -10.89 -18.05 11.77
C SER A 95 -10.48 -16.69 12.33
N TYR A 96 -11.01 -16.33 13.49
CA TYR A 96 -10.65 -15.09 14.18
C TYR A 96 -9.19 -15.10 14.65
N ARG A 97 -8.70 -16.22 15.17
CA ARG A 97 -7.30 -16.36 15.59
C ARG A 97 -6.32 -16.24 14.42
N LEU A 98 -6.65 -16.82 13.26
CA LEU A 98 -5.85 -16.66 12.03
C LEU A 98 -5.78 -15.19 11.60
N MET A 99 -6.92 -14.49 11.62
CA MET A 99 -6.97 -13.06 11.30
C MET A 99 -6.10 -12.23 12.25
N LEU A 100 -6.13 -12.52 13.56
CA LEU A 100 -5.31 -11.82 14.55
C LEU A 100 -3.81 -12.10 14.38
N ALA A 101 -3.45 -13.36 14.11
CA ALA A 101 -2.06 -13.73 13.85
C ALA A 101 -1.50 -12.98 12.64
N ASP A 102 -2.29 -12.86 11.55
CA ASP A 102 -1.87 -12.09 10.38
C ASP A 102 -1.80 -10.58 10.66
N LEU A 103 -2.71 -10.04 11.49
CA LEU A 103 -2.59 -8.65 11.95
C LEU A 103 -1.28 -8.40 12.68
N ASP A 104 -0.90 -9.28 13.61
CA ASP A 104 0.34 -9.16 14.37
C ASP A 104 1.57 -9.30 13.47
N TYR A 105 1.53 -10.22 12.49
CA TYR A 105 2.55 -10.34 11.46
C TYR A 105 2.72 -9.04 10.66
N ASN A 106 1.63 -8.46 10.15
CA ASN A 106 1.69 -7.22 9.36
C ASN A 106 2.20 -6.03 10.20
N ARG A 107 1.84 -5.95 11.49
CA ARG A 107 2.36 -4.93 12.41
C ARG A 107 3.87 -5.07 12.63
N LEU A 108 4.33 -6.28 12.91
CA LEU A 108 5.76 -6.56 13.07
C LEU A 108 6.53 -6.24 11.79
N ARG A 109 6.01 -6.69 10.64
CA ARG A 109 6.65 -6.49 9.35
C ARG A 109 6.75 -5.02 8.97
N LYS A 110 5.72 -4.22 9.26
CA LYS A 110 5.77 -2.75 9.12
C LYS A 110 6.96 -2.15 9.87
N VAL A 111 7.15 -2.50 11.15
CA VAL A 111 8.27 -1.99 11.96
C VAL A 111 9.63 -2.43 11.41
N GLN A 112 9.75 -3.70 11.01
CA GLN A 112 10.97 -4.23 10.41
C GLN A 112 11.32 -3.52 9.10
N LEU A 113 10.34 -3.28 8.23
CA LEU A 113 10.52 -2.61 6.96
C LEU A 113 10.88 -1.13 7.13
N SER A 114 10.28 -0.42 8.09
CA SER A 114 10.67 0.96 8.41
C SER A 114 12.15 1.03 8.80
N ARG A 115 12.62 0.14 9.70
CA ARG A 115 14.03 0.07 10.10
C ARG A 115 14.97 -0.38 8.97
N LEU A 116 14.49 -1.18 8.04
CA LEU A 116 15.26 -1.59 6.86
C LEU A 116 15.40 -0.41 5.89
N LEU A 117 14.32 0.33 5.65
CA LEU A 117 14.30 1.51 4.79
C LEU A 117 15.23 2.59 5.30
N GLU A 118 15.26 2.86 6.61
CA GLU A 118 16.24 3.77 7.22
C GLU A 118 17.68 3.36 6.89
N ARG A 119 18.01 2.07 7.05
CA ARG A 119 19.34 1.55 6.73
C ARG A 119 19.68 1.64 5.25
N LEU A 120 18.73 1.30 4.38
CA LEU A 120 18.91 1.39 2.93
C LEU A 120 19.06 2.85 2.48
N HIS A 121 18.34 3.78 3.11
CA HIS A 121 18.45 5.20 2.84
C HIS A 121 19.85 5.73 3.18
N GLU A 122 20.40 5.38 4.35
CA GLU A 122 21.77 5.76 4.70
C GLU A 122 22.81 5.15 3.73
N GLN A 123 22.61 3.92 3.28
CA GLN A 123 23.48 3.31 2.26
C GLN A 123 23.38 4.05 0.92
N LEU A 124 22.18 4.42 0.49
CA LEU A 124 21.98 5.20 -0.74
C LEU A 124 22.64 6.57 -0.65
N LYS A 125 22.51 7.24 0.51
CA LYS A 125 23.15 8.54 0.78
C LYS A 125 24.67 8.49 0.72
N ALA A 126 25.28 7.36 1.10
CA ALA A 126 26.72 7.17 1.02
C ALA A 126 27.25 6.98 -0.42
N ILE A 127 26.39 6.54 -1.36
CA ILE A 127 26.81 6.13 -2.70
C ILE A 127 26.31 7.09 -3.78
N LEU A 128 25.15 7.70 -3.59
CA LEU A 128 24.51 8.57 -4.59
C LEU A 128 24.78 10.05 -4.32
N PRO A 129 24.98 10.85 -5.38
CA PRO A 129 24.97 12.31 -5.25
C PRO A 129 23.56 12.79 -4.86
N LEU A 130 23.50 13.95 -4.19
CA LEU A 130 22.28 14.51 -3.60
C LEU A 130 21.10 14.60 -4.58
N GLU A 131 21.34 15.00 -5.83
CA GLU A 131 20.30 15.10 -6.86
C GLU A 131 19.69 13.75 -7.24
N GLU A 132 20.52 12.71 -7.34
CA GLU A 132 20.06 11.35 -7.64
C GLU A 132 19.34 10.75 -6.43
N LEU A 133 19.82 11.00 -5.21
CA LEU A 133 19.17 10.58 -3.98
C LEU A 133 17.76 11.20 -3.87
N SER A 134 17.64 12.51 -4.06
CA SER A 134 16.34 13.21 -4.03
C SER A 134 15.37 12.67 -5.10
N SER A 135 15.89 12.38 -6.29
CA SER A 135 15.11 11.74 -7.36
C SER A 135 14.58 10.36 -6.96
N VAL A 136 15.41 9.54 -6.29
CA VAL A 136 15.03 8.22 -5.77
C VAL A 136 14.00 8.35 -4.66
N GLU A 137 14.15 9.30 -3.74
CA GLU A 137 13.19 9.54 -2.66
C GLU A 137 11.80 9.91 -3.20
N VAL A 138 11.73 10.84 -4.16
CA VAL A 138 10.48 11.25 -4.81
C VAL A 138 9.82 10.05 -5.51
N MET A 139 10.60 9.24 -6.24
CA MET A 139 10.10 8.03 -6.87
C MET A 139 9.55 7.04 -5.83
N ALA A 140 10.33 6.76 -4.78
CA ALA A 140 9.97 5.79 -3.77
C ALA A 140 8.72 6.21 -2.97
N LYS A 141 8.60 7.51 -2.65
CA LYS A 141 7.40 8.11 -2.05
C LYS A 141 6.18 7.98 -2.97
N THR A 142 6.35 8.27 -4.25
CA THR A 142 5.26 8.12 -5.25
C THR A 142 4.80 6.67 -5.35
N ILE A 143 5.73 5.70 -5.35
CA ILE A 143 5.40 4.26 -5.33
C ILE A 143 4.58 3.93 -4.09
N TYR A 144 5.04 4.35 -2.91
CA TYR A 144 4.34 4.12 -1.66
C TYR A 144 2.92 4.68 -1.71
N GLU A 145 2.76 5.96 -2.07
CA GLU A 145 1.45 6.63 -2.10
C GLU A 145 0.48 5.97 -3.08
N ASN A 146 0.93 5.65 -4.30
CA ASN A 146 0.11 5.00 -5.31
C ASN A 146 -0.42 3.64 -4.83
N ILE A 147 0.47 2.80 -4.30
CA ILE A 147 0.10 1.48 -3.78
C ILE A 147 -0.78 1.64 -2.55
N PHE A 148 -0.46 2.61 -1.69
CA PHE A 148 -1.20 2.84 -0.48
C PHE A 148 -2.65 3.22 -0.78
N VAL A 149 -2.87 4.20 -1.66
CA VAL A 149 -4.19 4.67 -2.05
C VAL A 149 -4.98 3.59 -2.79
N ALA A 150 -4.35 2.90 -3.75
CA ALA A 150 -5.00 1.84 -4.51
C ALA A 150 -5.49 0.71 -3.58
N THR A 151 -4.63 0.27 -2.66
CA THR A 151 -4.94 -0.81 -1.71
C THR A 151 -5.99 -0.37 -0.70
N ARG A 152 -5.87 0.84 -0.15
CA ARG A 152 -6.85 1.42 0.77
C ARG A 152 -8.25 1.48 0.16
N ASN A 153 -8.36 1.94 -1.09
CA ASN A 153 -9.64 2.07 -1.77
C ASN A 153 -10.28 0.69 -2.02
N LYS A 154 -9.48 -0.29 -2.47
CA LYS A 154 -9.94 -1.68 -2.61
C LYS A 154 -10.44 -2.25 -1.29
N GLN A 155 -9.67 -2.06 -0.20
CA GLN A 155 -10.02 -2.54 1.13
C GLN A 155 -11.24 -1.82 1.72
N ARG A 156 -11.46 -0.54 1.40
CA ARG A 156 -12.71 0.17 1.76
C ARG A 156 -13.93 -0.48 1.09
N GLY A 157 -13.82 -0.84 -0.20
CA GLY A 157 -14.86 -1.61 -0.90
C GLY A 157 -15.14 -2.95 -0.22
N LEU A 158 -14.09 -3.75 0.03
CA LEU A 158 -14.21 -5.05 0.71
C LEU A 158 -14.82 -4.92 2.10
N PHE A 159 -14.43 -3.88 2.86
CA PHE A 159 -14.99 -3.63 4.19
C PHE A 159 -16.49 -3.29 4.12
N ALA A 160 -16.91 -2.48 3.15
CA ALA A 160 -18.32 -2.17 2.94
C ALA A 160 -19.15 -3.41 2.56
N GLU A 161 -18.58 -4.32 1.76
CA GLU A 161 -19.20 -5.61 1.45
C GLU A 161 -19.36 -6.47 2.69
N LEU A 162 -18.32 -6.56 3.54
CA LEU A 162 -18.39 -7.29 4.80
C LEU A 162 -19.45 -6.70 5.74
N LEU A 163 -19.56 -5.38 5.86
CA LEU A 163 -20.61 -4.76 6.68
C LEU A 163 -22.02 -5.17 6.22
N LYS A 164 -22.26 -5.20 4.91
CA LYS A 164 -23.54 -5.67 4.35
C LYS A 164 -23.79 -7.15 4.67
N GLU A 165 -22.76 -7.98 4.51
CA GLU A 165 -22.85 -9.41 4.76
C GLU A 165 -23.20 -9.74 6.22
N TYR A 166 -22.57 -9.05 7.17
CA TYR A 166 -22.86 -9.18 8.60
C TYR A 166 -24.09 -8.39 9.06
N LYS A 167 -24.81 -7.72 8.13
CA LYS A 167 -25.99 -6.88 8.40
C LYS A 167 -25.71 -5.80 9.46
N LEU A 168 -24.51 -5.24 9.44
CA LEU A 168 -24.10 -4.18 10.36
C LEU A 168 -24.35 -2.83 9.70
N ALA A 169 -25.06 -1.95 10.41
CA ALA A 169 -25.18 -0.57 9.98
C ALA A 169 -23.79 0.08 9.97
N PRO A 170 -23.45 0.91 8.96
CA PRO A 170 -22.23 1.70 8.99
C PRO A 170 -22.38 2.73 10.10
N ARG A 171 -22.02 2.38 11.34
CA ARG A 171 -21.73 3.40 12.34
C ARG A 171 -20.54 4.19 11.81
N LYS A 172 -20.50 5.49 12.11
CA LYS A 172 -19.37 6.38 11.77
C LYS A 172 -18.09 5.84 12.43
N TYR A 173 -17.43 4.90 11.76
CA TYR A 173 -16.09 4.41 12.09
C TYR A 173 -15.12 5.12 11.15
N GLU A 174 -15.14 6.45 11.22
CA GLU A 174 -14.12 7.32 10.65
C GLU A 174 -13.19 7.67 11.79
N ASP A 175 -11.98 7.10 11.75
CA ASP A 175 -10.72 7.72 12.15
C ASP A 175 -9.56 6.80 11.72
#